data_AF-A0A3B8IW04-F1
#
_entry.id   AF-A0A3B8IW04-F1
#
_cell.length_a   1.000
_cell.length_b   1.000
_cell.length_c   1.000
_cell.angle_alpha   90.00
_cell.angle_beta   90.00
_cell.angle_gamma   90.00
#
_symmetry.space_group_name_H-M   'P 1'
#
loop_
_entity.id
_entity.type
_entity.pdbx_description
1 polymer ?
#
loop_
_entity_poly.entity_id
_entity_poly.type
_entity_poly.pdbx_seq_one_letter_code
_entity_poly.pdbx_strand_id
1 'polypeptide(L)'
;MTLKTILISFTTLGVLLLPLSVLAQRVDYDSLRPVWQADSLFWEAYNACDVAGMMQFVAEDFEFYHDRGGLTEDKGVFETGLENGLCAESGYRTRRVAVPNSLVVHPVPGHGAIMEGDHLFYERAPGGQEYLAGKARFTHVWVNQAGQWQMTRVLSYGHTPATTASLPNAAYGPLSEAELQAYTGEYESANTGKVTISLSENGLVLSSPRFEFTLHPQAPHQFALPDRPVVFQFEADSEGNILGFVVQENGLEQDRLVKQK
;
A
#
# COMPACT_ATOMS: atom_id res chain seq x y z
N MET A 1 -72.45 -40.59 49.25
CA MET A 1 -71.05 -40.28 48.91
C MET A 1 -71.05 -39.01 48.06
N THR A 2 -70.75 -37.87 48.66
CA THR A 2 -70.69 -36.55 48.00
C THR A 2 -69.23 -36.22 47.74
N LEU A 3 -68.80 -36.27 46.48
CA LEU A 3 -67.42 -35.96 46.08
C LEU A 3 -67.30 -34.45 45.84
N LYS A 4 -66.52 -33.76 46.69
CA LYS A 4 -66.18 -32.34 46.53
C LYS A 4 -65.07 -32.19 45.49
N THR A 5 -65.34 -31.53 44.38
CA THR A 5 -64.33 -31.14 43.40
C THR A 5 -63.59 -29.89 43.87
N ILE A 6 -62.28 -30.00 44.09
CA ILE A 6 -61.39 -28.88 44.40
C ILE A 6 -60.90 -28.28 43.08
N LEU A 7 -61.20 -27.00 42.84
CA LEU A 7 -60.71 -26.25 41.69
C LEU A 7 -59.36 -25.61 42.07
N ILE A 8 -58.26 -26.12 41.50
CA ILE A 8 -56.93 -25.53 41.67
C ILE A 8 -56.79 -24.40 40.64
N SER A 9 -56.78 -23.15 41.12
CA SER A 9 -56.53 -21.97 40.30
C SER A 9 -55.05 -21.89 39.95
N PHE A 10 -54.70 -22.12 38.69
CA PHE A 10 -53.37 -21.83 38.16
C PHE A 10 -53.24 -20.33 37.90
N THR A 11 -52.59 -19.61 38.81
CA THR A 11 -52.19 -18.22 38.59
C THR A 11 -50.99 -18.22 37.63
N THR A 12 -51.24 -18.04 36.34
CA THR A 12 -50.18 -17.85 35.33
C THR A 12 -49.45 -16.54 35.60
N LEU A 13 -48.24 -16.63 36.17
CA LEU A 13 -47.30 -15.51 36.30
C LEU A 13 -46.79 -15.14 34.90
N GLY A 14 -47.40 -14.12 34.29
CA GLY A 14 -46.98 -13.58 33.01
C GLY A 14 -45.60 -12.94 33.12
N VAL A 15 -44.57 -13.65 32.66
CA VAL A 15 -43.24 -13.09 32.44
C VAL A 15 -43.37 -12.08 31.29
N LEU A 16 -43.32 -10.79 31.65
CA LEU A 16 -43.31 -9.68 30.69
C LEU A 16 -41.96 -9.72 29.94
N LEU A 17 -41.92 -10.44 28.82
CA LEU A 17 -40.83 -10.37 27.84
C LEU A 17 -40.85 -8.97 27.22
N LEU A 18 -40.19 -8.02 27.87
CA LEU A 18 -39.82 -6.75 27.25
C LEU A 18 -38.95 -7.08 26.04
N PRO A 19 -39.35 -6.69 24.81
CA PRO A 19 -38.47 -6.83 23.66
C PRO A 19 -37.26 -5.94 23.92
N LEU A 20 -36.11 -6.56 24.23
CA LEU A 20 -34.80 -5.95 24.07
C LEU A 20 -34.68 -5.59 22.59
N SER A 21 -35.18 -4.41 22.27
CA SER A 21 -34.92 -3.76 21.00
C SER A 21 -33.43 -3.52 21.01
N VAL A 22 -32.68 -4.41 20.37
CA VAL A 22 -31.30 -4.16 19.99
C VAL A 22 -31.36 -2.88 19.17
N LEU A 23 -31.06 -1.74 19.79
CA LEU A 23 -30.81 -0.50 19.08
C LEU A 23 -29.53 -0.76 18.29
N ALA A 24 -29.67 -1.35 17.10
CA ALA A 24 -28.67 -1.21 16.07
C ALA A 24 -28.56 0.29 15.83
N GLN A 25 -27.55 0.93 16.45
CA GLN A 25 -27.25 2.33 16.22
C GLN A 25 -26.99 2.45 14.72
N ARG A 26 -27.90 3.07 13.97
CA ARG A 26 -27.61 3.44 12.59
C ARG A 26 -26.45 4.41 12.65
N VAL A 27 -25.32 4.01 12.07
CA VAL A 27 -24.20 4.92 11.84
C VAL A 27 -24.71 6.01 10.92
N ASP A 28 -24.76 7.24 11.42
CA ASP A 28 -25.03 8.41 10.61
C ASP A 28 -23.75 8.77 9.84
N TYR A 29 -23.64 8.27 8.62
CA TYR A 29 -22.47 8.55 7.77
C TYR A 29 -22.35 10.04 7.40
N ASP A 30 -23.42 10.83 7.46
CA ASP A 30 -23.34 12.27 7.20
C ASP A 30 -22.54 13.00 8.28
N SER A 31 -22.54 12.46 9.51
CA SER A 31 -21.73 12.96 10.63
C SER A 31 -20.22 12.75 10.46
N LEU A 32 -19.81 11.86 9.54
CA LEU A 32 -18.40 11.54 9.25
C LEU A 32 -17.83 12.39 8.12
N ARG A 33 -18.64 13.13 7.35
CA ARG A 33 -18.17 14.00 6.26
C ARG A 33 -17.05 14.97 6.66
N PRO A 34 -17.06 15.59 7.85
CA PRO A 34 -15.95 16.44 8.29
C PRO A 34 -14.61 15.71 8.41
N VAL A 35 -14.62 14.42 8.75
CA VAL A 35 -13.39 13.59 8.84
C VAL A 35 -12.78 13.38 7.45
N TRP A 36 -13.61 13.05 6.46
CA TRP A 36 -13.20 12.95 5.05
C TRP A 36 -12.60 14.25 4.52
N GLN A 37 -13.22 15.38 4.88
CA GLN A 37 -12.73 16.69 4.47
C GLN A 37 -11.37 17.01 5.13
N ALA A 38 -11.22 16.74 6.43
CA ALA A 38 -9.97 16.95 7.14
C ALA A 38 -8.83 16.07 6.58
N ASP A 39 -9.09 14.79 6.30
CA ASP A 39 -8.10 13.90 5.65
C ASP A 39 -7.71 14.45 4.27
N SER A 40 -8.69 14.83 3.44
CA SER A 40 -8.42 15.38 2.12
C SER A 40 -7.52 16.62 2.17
N LEU A 41 -7.79 17.55 3.09
CA LEU A 41 -7.00 18.78 3.25
C LEU A 41 -5.59 18.50 3.78
N PHE A 42 -5.44 17.56 4.72
CA PHE A 42 -4.13 17.13 5.19
C PHE A 42 -3.26 16.60 4.04
N TRP A 43 -3.83 15.74 3.19
CA TRP A 43 -3.07 15.15 2.07
C TRP A 43 -2.84 16.11 0.90
N GLU A 44 -3.70 17.12 0.73
CA GLU A 44 -3.44 18.24 -0.17
C GLU A 44 -2.21 19.04 0.30
N ALA A 45 -2.14 19.38 1.59
CA ALA A 45 -1.00 20.04 2.20
C ALA A 45 0.28 19.18 2.11
N TYR A 46 0.18 17.87 2.39
CA TYR A 46 1.28 16.91 2.24
C TYR A 46 1.87 16.93 0.82
N ASN A 47 1.00 16.81 -0.19
CA ASN A 47 1.42 16.77 -1.59
C ASN A 47 1.99 18.11 -2.09
N ALA A 48 1.61 19.21 -1.45
CA ALA A 48 2.14 20.55 -1.71
C ALA A 48 3.41 20.87 -0.90
N CYS A 49 3.85 19.97 0.00
CA CYS A 49 4.88 20.24 1.00
C CYS A 49 4.56 21.46 1.90
N ASP A 50 3.26 21.74 2.14
CA ASP A 50 2.80 22.77 3.09
C ASP A 50 2.79 22.19 4.52
N VAL A 51 3.94 22.25 5.19
CA VAL A 51 4.10 21.70 6.54
C VAL A 51 3.17 22.40 7.53
N ALA A 52 3.07 23.73 7.48
CA ALA A 52 2.17 24.48 8.34
C ALA A 52 0.70 24.08 8.12
N GLY A 53 0.29 23.82 6.88
CA GLY A 53 -1.02 23.27 6.53
C GLY A 53 -1.27 21.89 7.13
N MET A 54 -0.28 20.98 7.05
CA MET A 54 -0.39 19.65 7.65
C MET A 54 -0.54 19.71 9.18
N MET A 55 0.26 20.54 9.85
CA MET A 55 0.31 20.58 11.32
C MET A 55 -0.98 21.11 11.98
N GLN A 56 -1.89 21.71 11.22
CA GLN A 56 -3.24 22.07 11.68
C GLN A 56 -4.08 20.82 12.02
N PHE A 57 -3.80 19.69 11.36
CA PHE A 57 -4.52 18.43 11.52
C PHE A 57 -3.82 17.46 12.47
N VAL A 58 -2.73 17.86 13.12
CA VAL A 58 -1.99 17.01 14.06
C VAL A 58 -2.25 17.51 15.48
N ALA A 59 -2.77 16.62 16.34
CA ALA A 59 -3.04 16.95 17.74
C ALA A 59 -1.74 17.13 18.55
N GLU A 60 -1.83 17.78 19.71
CA GLU A 60 -0.68 17.94 20.60
C GLU A 60 -0.23 16.58 21.20
N ASP A 61 -1.18 15.70 21.50
CA ASP A 61 -0.95 14.35 22.04
C ASP A 61 -0.88 13.28 20.94
N PHE A 62 -0.42 13.66 19.73
CA PHE A 62 -0.35 12.74 18.61
C PHE A 62 0.74 11.67 18.82
N GLU A 63 0.56 10.51 18.19
CA GLU A 63 1.62 9.51 18.04
C GLU A 63 1.64 9.03 16.59
N PHE A 64 2.83 8.92 16.03
CA PHE A 64 3.09 8.38 14.70
C PHE A 64 3.86 7.07 14.79
N TYR A 65 3.22 6.00 14.35
CA TYR A 65 3.77 4.66 14.29
C TYR A 65 4.17 4.35 12.85
N HIS A 66 5.46 4.22 12.61
CA HIS A 66 5.99 3.89 11.29
C HIS A 66 6.78 2.58 11.36
N ASP A 67 6.35 1.55 10.64
CA ASP A 67 6.99 0.21 10.69
C ASP A 67 8.49 0.19 10.30
N ARG A 68 8.95 1.18 9.54
CA ARG A 68 10.38 1.39 9.21
C ARG A 68 11.07 2.47 10.05
N GLY A 69 10.29 3.41 10.58
CA GLY A 69 10.79 4.65 11.20
C GLY A 69 10.73 4.64 12.72
N GLY A 70 10.03 3.65 13.29
CA GLY A 70 9.74 3.59 14.71
C GLY A 70 8.59 4.50 15.12
N LEU A 71 8.57 4.80 16.41
CA LEU A 71 7.56 5.63 17.06
C LEU A 71 8.05 7.09 17.15
N THR A 72 7.19 8.04 16.78
CA THR A 72 7.37 9.48 17.03
C THR A 72 6.18 9.99 17.84
N GLU A 73 6.43 10.53 19.04
CA GLU A 73 5.38 10.97 19.98
C GLU A 73 5.37 12.49 20.18
N ASP A 74 6.37 13.20 19.63
CA ASP A 74 6.50 14.66 19.80
C ASP A 74 6.16 15.40 18.50
N LYS A 75 5.25 16.38 18.62
CA LYS A 75 4.64 17.06 17.47
C LYS A 75 5.66 17.90 16.73
N GLY A 76 6.56 18.55 17.48
CA GLY A 76 7.67 19.33 16.94
C GLY A 76 8.71 18.45 16.26
N VAL A 77 8.98 17.25 16.79
CA VAL A 77 9.87 16.27 16.13
C VAL A 77 9.28 15.79 14.82
N PHE A 78 7.97 15.51 14.77
CA PHE A 78 7.29 15.15 13.53
C PHE A 78 7.34 16.29 12.50
N GLU A 79 7.01 17.52 12.90
CA GLU A 79 7.10 18.72 12.06
C GLU A 79 8.52 18.90 11.49
N THR A 80 9.53 18.90 12.36
CA THR A 80 10.95 19.04 11.99
C THR A 80 11.40 17.91 11.06
N GLY A 81 10.88 16.69 11.25
CA GLY A 81 11.16 15.55 10.40
C GLY A 81 10.59 15.70 8.98
N LEU A 82 9.42 16.33 8.85
CA LEU A 82 8.82 16.67 7.56
C LEU A 82 9.63 17.74 6.84
N GLU A 83 10.00 18.82 7.54
CA GLU A 83 10.80 19.93 6.99
C GLU A 83 12.17 19.48 6.49
N ASN A 84 12.87 18.65 7.28
CA ASN A 84 14.23 18.22 6.97
C ASN A 84 14.30 16.96 6.09
N GLY A 85 13.18 16.24 5.96
CA GLY A 85 13.09 15.02 5.17
C GLY A 85 12.26 15.22 3.92
N LEU A 86 11.00 14.79 4.00
CA LEU A 86 10.04 14.72 2.89
C LEU A 86 9.92 16.04 2.11
N CYS A 87 9.87 17.16 2.82
CA CYS A 87 9.59 18.47 2.28
C CYS A 87 10.86 19.32 2.08
N ALA A 88 12.05 18.77 2.33
CA ALA A 88 13.30 19.51 2.19
C ALA A 88 13.52 20.03 0.76
N GLU A 89 14.30 21.09 0.61
CA GLU A 89 14.66 21.68 -0.69
C GLU A 89 15.74 20.87 -1.44
N SER A 90 15.63 19.54 -1.44
CA SER A 90 16.54 18.64 -2.17
C SER A 90 16.17 18.47 -3.65
N GLY A 91 14.98 18.94 -4.05
CA GLY A 91 14.35 18.67 -5.34
C GLY A 91 13.75 17.27 -5.46
N TYR A 92 13.97 16.40 -4.47
CA TYR A 92 13.23 15.16 -4.30
C TYR A 92 11.81 15.47 -3.80
N ARG A 93 10.81 14.77 -4.35
CA ARG A 93 9.41 14.91 -3.94
C ARG A 93 8.75 13.56 -3.85
N THR A 94 7.93 13.40 -2.82
CA THR A 94 7.02 12.27 -2.69
C THR A 94 5.59 12.77 -2.75
N ARG A 95 4.73 12.09 -3.50
CA ARG A 95 3.31 12.37 -3.63
C ARG A 95 2.52 11.15 -3.17
N ARG A 96 1.62 11.36 -2.22
CA ARG A 96 0.70 10.32 -1.72
C ARG A 96 -0.60 10.36 -2.52
N VAL A 97 -1.11 9.18 -2.82
CA VAL A 97 -2.46 8.96 -3.38
C VAL A 97 -3.18 7.92 -2.54
N ALA A 98 -4.42 8.19 -2.12
CA ALA A 98 -5.27 7.16 -1.54
C ALA A 98 -5.71 6.17 -2.62
N VAL A 99 -5.68 4.88 -2.32
CA VAL A 99 -6.21 3.87 -3.24
C VAL A 99 -7.74 4.04 -3.35
N PRO A 100 -8.30 4.16 -4.57
CA PRO A 100 -9.74 4.27 -4.75
C PRO A 100 -10.49 3.10 -4.08
N ASN A 101 -11.56 3.41 -3.37
CA ASN A 101 -12.41 2.44 -2.65
C ASN A 101 -11.73 1.66 -1.51
N SER A 102 -10.49 1.96 -1.11
CA SER A 102 -9.87 1.35 0.07
C SER A 102 -10.23 2.09 1.37
N LEU A 103 -10.67 3.34 1.27
CA LEU A 103 -10.89 4.20 2.42
C LEU A 103 -12.16 3.80 3.15
N VAL A 104 -12.03 3.51 4.45
CA VAL A 104 -13.14 3.19 5.33
C VAL A 104 -13.08 4.08 6.56
N VAL A 105 -14.24 4.58 7.01
CA VAL A 105 -14.34 5.39 8.23
C VAL A 105 -15.36 4.76 9.17
N HIS A 106 -14.94 4.55 10.41
CA HIS A 106 -15.74 4.00 11.49
C HIS A 106 -15.89 5.04 12.61
N PRO A 107 -17.11 5.36 13.07
CA PRO A 107 -17.29 6.23 14.22
C PRO A 107 -16.79 5.54 15.50
N VAL A 108 -16.21 6.32 16.40
CA VAL A 108 -15.88 5.91 17.78
C VAL A 108 -16.80 6.71 18.71
N PRO A 109 -17.90 6.11 19.21
CA PRO A 109 -18.91 6.82 19.98
C PRO A 109 -18.32 7.60 21.17
N GLY A 110 -18.64 8.90 21.24
CA GLY A 110 -18.18 9.78 22.31
C GLY A 110 -16.70 10.21 22.22
N HIS A 111 -15.99 9.86 21.14
CA HIS A 111 -14.57 10.17 21.00
C HIS A 111 -14.22 10.79 19.64
N GLY A 112 -14.56 10.13 18.53
CA GLY A 112 -14.08 10.56 17.22
C GLY A 112 -14.38 9.55 16.12
N ALA A 113 -13.42 9.31 15.23
CA ALA A 113 -13.52 8.33 14.16
C ALA A 113 -12.17 7.65 13.87
N ILE A 114 -12.22 6.41 13.43
CA ILE A 114 -11.07 5.70 12.87
C ILE A 114 -11.22 5.72 11.36
N MET A 115 -10.19 6.14 10.65
CA MET A 115 -10.08 6.04 9.20
C MET A 115 -8.95 5.08 8.83
N GLU A 116 -9.19 4.18 7.90
CA GLU A 116 -8.17 3.26 7.40
C GLU A 116 -8.23 3.11 5.89
N GLY A 117 -7.15 2.62 5.30
CA GLY A 117 -7.07 2.29 3.89
C GLY A 117 -5.63 2.05 3.43
N ASP A 118 -5.42 2.19 2.12
CA ASP A 118 -4.13 2.01 1.48
C ASP A 118 -3.66 3.32 0.81
N HIS A 119 -2.36 3.58 0.93
CA HIS A 119 -1.65 4.63 0.22
C HIS A 119 -0.80 4.05 -0.91
N LEU A 120 -0.73 4.80 -2.00
CA LEU A 120 0.33 4.72 -3.00
C LEU A 120 1.25 5.93 -2.83
N PHE A 121 2.55 5.70 -2.90
CA PHE A 121 3.57 6.74 -2.85
C PHE A 121 4.29 6.79 -4.18
N TYR A 122 4.24 7.96 -4.80
CA TYR A 122 5.00 8.30 -5.98
C TYR A 122 6.20 9.13 -5.60
N GLU A 123 7.33 8.91 -6.24
CA GLU A 123 8.57 9.65 -5.97
C GLU A 123 9.09 10.27 -7.25
N ARG A 124 9.76 11.42 -7.10
CA ARG A 124 10.37 12.15 -8.19
C ARG A 124 11.69 12.74 -7.74
N ALA A 125 12.76 12.32 -8.40
CA ALA A 125 14.09 12.93 -8.25
C ALA A 125 14.16 14.31 -8.96
N PRO A 126 15.13 15.17 -8.61
CA PRO A 126 15.32 16.46 -9.27
C PRO A 126 15.43 16.33 -10.80
N GLY A 127 14.53 16.98 -11.54
CA GLY A 127 14.49 16.92 -13.02
C GLY A 127 14.03 15.58 -13.60
N GLY A 128 13.68 14.60 -12.77
CA GLY A 128 13.21 13.28 -13.19
C GLY A 128 11.69 13.22 -13.41
N GLN A 129 11.26 12.13 -14.05
CA GLN A 129 9.85 11.77 -14.10
C GLN A 129 9.44 11.13 -12.77
N GLU A 130 8.18 11.35 -12.40
CA GLU A 130 7.59 10.69 -11.24
C GLU A 130 7.35 9.20 -11.51
N TYR A 131 7.65 8.34 -10.54
CA TYR A 131 7.44 6.90 -10.59
C TYR A 131 6.71 6.41 -9.34
N LEU A 132 5.97 5.30 -9.45
CA LEU A 132 5.33 4.67 -8.30
C LEU A 132 6.41 3.92 -7.49
N ALA A 133 6.65 4.36 -6.26
CA ALA A 133 7.74 3.85 -5.42
C ALA A 133 7.26 2.81 -4.41
N GLY A 134 6.07 3.00 -3.84
CA GLY A 134 5.66 2.24 -2.67
C GLY A 134 4.16 2.21 -2.45
N LYS A 135 3.76 1.32 -1.55
CA LYS A 135 2.44 1.32 -0.93
C LYS A 135 2.55 1.03 0.56
N ALA A 136 1.56 1.51 1.30
CA ALA A 136 1.42 1.19 2.72
C ALA A 136 -0.04 1.17 3.13
N ARG A 137 -0.34 0.45 4.20
CA ARG A 137 -1.61 0.60 4.92
C ARG A 137 -1.49 1.75 5.89
N PHE A 138 -2.61 2.39 6.14
CA PHE A 138 -2.69 3.40 7.18
C PHE A 138 -3.92 3.24 8.06
N THR A 139 -3.79 3.73 9.28
CA THR A 139 -4.91 3.91 10.22
C THR A 139 -4.72 5.25 10.93
N HIS A 140 -5.73 6.11 10.87
CA HIS A 140 -5.78 7.40 11.55
C HIS A 140 -6.89 7.39 12.60
N VAL A 141 -6.59 7.86 13.81
CA VAL A 141 -7.60 8.19 14.81
C VAL A 141 -7.82 9.70 14.77
N TRP A 142 -9.01 10.10 14.31
CA TRP A 142 -9.44 11.48 14.22
C TRP A 142 -10.31 11.84 15.42
N VAL A 143 -10.02 12.98 16.05
CA VAL A 143 -10.78 13.51 17.19
C VAL A 143 -11.19 14.94 16.88
N ASN A 144 -12.41 15.31 17.24
CA ASN A 144 -12.87 16.69 17.16
C ASN A 144 -12.48 17.43 18.44
N GLN A 145 -11.48 18.31 18.36
CA GLN A 145 -11.04 19.18 19.43
C GLN A 145 -11.58 20.59 19.19
N ALA A 146 -12.58 20.99 19.98
CA ALA A 146 -13.20 22.31 19.92
C ALA A 146 -13.66 22.74 18.50
N GLY A 147 -14.22 21.80 17.72
CA GLY A 147 -14.69 22.05 16.36
C GLY A 147 -13.67 21.77 15.26
N GLN A 148 -12.42 21.45 15.61
CA GLN A 148 -11.36 21.11 14.66
C GLN A 148 -11.06 19.61 14.69
N TRP A 149 -11.02 18.98 13.52
CA TRP A 149 -10.66 17.57 13.41
C TRP A 149 -9.15 17.42 13.31
N GLN A 150 -8.57 16.65 14.22
CA GLN A 150 -7.14 16.41 14.31
C GLN A 150 -6.85 14.91 14.53
N MET A 151 -5.73 14.44 13.98
CA MET A 151 -5.22 13.11 14.19
C MET A 151 -4.49 13.04 15.52
N THR A 152 -4.92 12.12 16.38
CA THR A 152 -4.22 11.77 17.63
C THR A 152 -3.37 10.52 17.45
N ARG A 153 -3.70 9.62 16.52
CA ARG A 153 -2.87 8.45 16.21
C ARG A 153 -2.76 8.31 14.70
N VAL A 154 -1.54 8.14 14.21
CA VAL A 154 -1.23 7.92 12.80
C VAL A 154 -0.39 6.67 12.71
N LEU A 155 -0.93 5.62 12.09
CA LEU A 155 -0.21 4.38 11.84
C LEU A 155 0.04 4.31 10.34
N SER A 156 1.29 4.13 9.95
CA SER A 156 1.69 3.85 8.55
C SER A 156 2.57 2.61 8.54
N TYR A 157 2.07 1.53 7.96
CA TYR A 157 2.65 0.21 8.13
C TYR A 157 2.43 -0.71 6.94
N GLY A 158 3.16 -1.82 6.91
CA GLY A 158 3.19 -2.71 5.75
C GLY A 158 3.80 -2.04 4.53
N HIS A 159 4.80 -1.16 4.75
CA HIS A 159 5.46 -0.48 3.64
C HIS A 159 6.14 -1.51 2.76
N THR A 160 5.62 -1.64 1.55
CA THR A 160 6.19 -2.49 0.51
C THR A 160 6.58 -1.59 -0.64
N PRO A 161 7.69 -1.88 -1.35
CA PRO A 161 7.89 -1.31 -2.67
C PRO A 161 6.62 -1.54 -3.49
N ALA A 162 6.30 -0.63 -4.38
CA ALA A 162 5.28 -0.89 -5.36
C ALA A 162 5.78 -2.02 -6.26
N THR A 163 5.46 -3.25 -5.89
CA THR A 163 5.56 -4.37 -6.81
C THR A 163 4.57 -4.08 -7.93
N THR A 164 4.95 -4.39 -9.17
CA THR A 164 4.15 -4.22 -10.39
C THR A 164 2.81 -4.97 -10.38
N ALA A 165 2.39 -5.53 -9.25
CA ALA A 165 1.07 -6.10 -8.98
C ALA A 165 0.04 -5.08 -8.41
N SER A 166 0.40 -3.80 -8.26
CA SER A 166 -0.54 -2.74 -7.83
C SER A 166 -0.54 -1.51 -8.72
N LEU A 167 -0.24 -1.70 -10.01
CA LEU A 167 -0.71 -0.77 -11.04
C LEU A 167 -2.22 -1.01 -11.24
N PRO A 168 -3.07 0.03 -11.27
CA PRO A 168 -4.21 -0.01 -12.16
C PRO A 168 -3.65 -0.07 -13.58
N ASN A 169 -3.59 -1.29 -14.14
CA ASN A 169 -3.21 -1.63 -15.51
C ASN A 169 -2.06 -0.81 -16.12
N ALA A 170 -0.86 -1.39 -16.15
CA ALA A 170 -0.09 -1.28 -17.38
C ALA A 170 -0.97 -1.81 -18.52
N ALA A 171 -1.02 -1.09 -19.63
CA ALA A 171 -1.66 -1.52 -20.87
C ALA A 171 -0.89 -2.69 -21.54
N TYR A 172 -0.47 -3.68 -20.76
CA TYR A 172 0.13 -4.91 -21.23
C TYR A 172 -0.56 -6.08 -20.55
N GLY A 173 -1.27 -6.88 -21.33
CA GLY A 173 -1.84 -8.14 -20.86
C GLY A 173 -0.74 -9.13 -20.48
N PRO A 174 -1.11 -10.29 -19.90
CA PRO A 174 -0.15 -11.39 -19.70
C PRO A 174 0.51 -11.72 -21.05
N LEU A 175 1.85 -11.75 -21.09
CA LEU A 175 2.60 -12.25 -22.25
C LEU A 175 2.17 -13.70 -22.50
N SER A 176 1.90 -14.03 -23.75
CA SER A 176 1.67 -15.41 -24.17
C SER A 176 2.93 -16.25 -23.98
N GLU A 177 2.76 -17.56 -23.82
CA GLU A 177 3.89 -18.51 -23.72
C GLU A 177 4.83 -18.40 -24.93
N ALA A 178 4.28 -18.14 -26.12
CA ALA A 178 5.05 -17.91 -27.35
C ALA A 178 5.95 -16.66 -27.27
N GLU A 179 5.48 -15.59 -26.63
CA GLU A 179 6.29 -14.38 -26.40
C GLU A 179 7.35 -14.64 -25.33
N LEU A 180 7.03 -15.41 -24.28
CA LEU A 180 7.98 -15.77 -23.24
C LEU A 180 9.10 -16.69 -23.77
N GLN A 181 8.78 -17.56 -24.73
CA GLN A 181 9.75 -18.46 -25.35
C GLN A 181 10.94 -17.71 -25.97
N ALA A 182 10.74 -16.50 -26.50
CA ALA A 182 11.80 -15.71 -27.13
C ALA A 182 12.96 -15.37 -26.17
N TYR A 183 12.66 -15.26 -24.87
CA TYR A 183 13.63 -14.93 -23.83
C TYR A 183 14.36 -16.15 -23.25
N THR A 184 13.92 -17.37 -23.59
CA THR A 184 14.58 -18.59 -23.11
C THR A 184 15.95 -18.79 -23.77
N GLY A 185 16.85 -19.47 -23.08
CA GLY A 185 18.19 -19.80 -23.59
C GLY A 185 19.27 -19.72 -22.52
N GLU A 186 20.51 -19.95 -22.95
CA GLU A 186 21.68 -19.75 -22.11
C GLU A 186 22.22 -18.33 -22.30
N TYR A 187 22.66 -17.72 -21.20
CA TYR A 187 23.23 -16.38 -21.16
C TYR A 187 24.51 -16.39 -20.34
N GLU A 188 25.45 -15.51 -20.68
CA GLU A 188 26.75 -15.45 -19.99
C GLU A 188 27.26 -14.02 -19.87
N SER A 189 27.86 -13.71 -18.71
CA SER A 189 28.70 -12.54 -18.48
C SER A 189 29.98 -12.94 -17.77
N ALA A 190 30.97 -12.04 -17.77
CA ALA A 190 32.20 -12.23 -17.01
C ALA A 190 31.97 -12.24 -15.48
N ASN A 191 30.94 -11.53 -14.99
CA ASN A 191 30.68 -11.35 -13.56
C ASN A 191 29.85 -12.50 -12.98
N THR A 192 28.75 -12.86 -13.64
CA THR A 192 27.80 -13.86 -13.16
C THR A 192 28.13 -15.27 -13.68
N GLY A 193 28.85 -15.37 -14.80
CA GLY A 193 29.06 -16.64 -15.50
C GLY A 193 27.81 -17.09 -16.24
N LYS A 194 27.71 -18.40 -16.52
CA LYS A 194 26.59 -18.98 -17.26
C LYS A 194 25.33 -19.09 -16.41
N VAL A 195 24.22 -18.69 -17.00
CA VAL A 195 22.86 -18.82 -16.46
C VAL A 195 21.91 -19.32 -17.55
N THR A 196 20.83 -19.96 -17.14
CA THR A 196 19.78 -20.44 -18.04
C THR A 196 18.48 -19.70 -17.74
N ILE A 197 17.76 -19.29 -18.78
CA ILE A 197 16.38 -18.81 -18.67
C ILE A 197 15.43 -19.84 -19.28
N SER A 198 14.45 -20.27 -18.49
CA SER A 198 13.44 -21.26 -18.86
C SER A 198 12.02 -20.76 -18.59
N LEU A 199 11.03 -21.38 -19.25
CA LEU A 199 9.62 -21.15 -18.95
C LEU A 199 9.23 -21.70 -17.57
N SER A 200 8.20 -21.11 -16.99
CA SER A 200 7.53 -21.53 -15.76
C SER A 200 6.04 -21.21 -15.85
N GLU A 201 5.20 -21.85 -15.03
CA GLU A 201 3.75 -21.60 -14.95
C GLU A 201 3.42 -20.10 -14.71
N ASN A 202 4.34 -19.34 -14.09
CA ASN A 202 4.13 -17.94 -13.71
C ASN A 202 5.09 -16.94 -14.41
N GLY A 203 5.74 -17.32 -15.52
CA GLY A 203 6.64 -16.44 -16.27
C GLY A 203 7.94 -17.11 -16.69
N LEU A 204 9.08 -16.49 -16.36
CA LEU A 204 10.41 -17.05 -16.63
C LEU A 204 11.12 -17.42 -15.33
N VAL A 205 12.04 -18.38 -15.39
CA VAL A 205 12.95 -18.72 -14.30
C VAL A 205 14.38 -18.53 -14.81
N LEU A 206 15.17 -17.78 -14.05
CA LEU A 206 16.60 -17.61 -14.22
C LEU A 206 17.32 -18.53 -13.25
N SER A 207 18.12 -19.47 -13.74
CA SER A 207 18.82 -20.46 -12.93
C SER A 207 20.32 -20.51 -13.21
N SER A 208 21.07 -20.83 -12.16
CA SER A 208 22.48 -21.21 -12.19
C SER A 208 22.72 -22.31 -11.15
N PRO A 209 23.91 -22.94 -11.08
CA PRO A 209 24.21 -23.89 -10.01
C PRO A 209 24.16 -23.30 -8.58
N ARG A 210 24.12 -21.97 -8.44
CA ARG A 210 24.20 -21.27 -7.14
C ARG A 210 22.91 -20.58 -6.73
N PHE A 211 22.01 -20.31 -7.66
CA PHE A 211 20.78 -19.56 -7.39
C PHE A 211 19.72 -19.86 -8.44
N GLU A 212 18.47 -19.61 -8.07
CA GLU A 212 17.32 -19.66 -8.95
C GLU A 212 16.38 -18.52 -8.60
N PHE A 213 15.86 -17.84 -9.61
CA PHE A 213 14.94 -16.71 -9.45
C PHE A 213 13.79 -16.79 -10.43
N THR A 214 12.56 -16.59 -9.94
CA THR A 214 11.40 -16.38 -10.80
C THR A 214 11.36 -14.92 -11.26
N LEU A 215 11.36 -14.72 -12.58
CA LEU A 215 11.30 -13.42 -13.22
C LEU A 215 9.86 -13.11 -13.62
N HIS A 216 9.35 -11.98 -13.16
CA HIS A 216 7.99 -11.52 -13.45
C HIS A 216 8.01 -10.43 -14.52
N PRO A 217 7.15 -10.50 -15.54
CA PRO A 217 7.10 -9.48 -16.58
C PRO A 217 6.64 -8.13 -16.00
N GLN A 218 7.30 -7.05 -16.43
CA GLN A 218 6.96 -5.67 -16.05
C GLN A 218 6.59 -4.80 -17.25
N ALA A 219 7.28 -4.98 -18.38
CA ALA A 219 7.07 -4.25 -19.64
C ALA A 219 7.63 -5.10 -20.81
N PRO A 220 7.45 -4.70 -22.08
CA PRO A 220 8.14 -5.34 -23.20
C PRO A 220 9.64 -5.45 -22.93
N HIS A 221 10.17 -6.67 -23.06
CA HIS A 221 11.58 -6.98 -22.79
C HIS A 221 12.05 -6.68 -21.36
N GLN A 222 11.17 -6.49 -20.38
CA GLN A 222 11.55 -6.16 -19.01
C GLN A 222 10.91 -7.09 -18.00
N PHE A 223 11.74 -7.67 -17.14
CA PHE A 223 11.32 -8.55 -16.06
C PHE A 223 11.95 -8.12 -14.73
N ALA A 224 11.38 -8.51 -13.60
CA ALA A 224 11.91 -8.18 -12.27
C ALA A 224 11.71 -9.30 -11.25
N LEU A 225 12.42 -9.17 -10.13
CA LEU A 225 12.17 -9.98 -8.93
C LEU A 225 11.10 -9.29 -8.06
N PRO A 226 10.18 -10.05 -7.44
CA PRO A 226 9.06 -9.47 -6.70
C PRO A 226 9.49 -8.75 -5.42
N ASP A 227 10.56 -9.19 -4.78
CA ASP A 227 10.97 -8.70 -3.45
C ASP A 227 12.32 -7.95 -3.47
N ARG A 228 12.82 -7.58 -4.65
CA ARG A 228 14.13 -6.92 -4.78
C ARG A 228 14.08 -5.82 -5.84
N PRO A 229 14.84 -4.73 -5.67
CA PRO A 229 14.92 -3.65 -6.65
C PRO A 229 15.81 -4.05 -7.84
N VAL A 230 15.64 -5.27 -8.37
CA VAL A 230 16.43 -5.85 -9.46
C VAL A 230 15.55 -6.03 -10.69
N VAL A 231 15.98 -5.44 -11.80
CA VAL A 231 15.33 -5.47 -13.11
C VAL A 231 16.24 -6.14 -14.14
N PHE A 232 15.65 -6.96 -15.00
CA PHE A 232 16.28 -7.63 -16.13
C PHE A 232 15.72 -7.01 -17.41
N GLN A 233 16.52 -6.16 -18.04
CA GLN A 233 16.17 -5.49 -19.30
C GLN A 233 16.78 -6.28 -20.46
N PHE A 234 15.96 -7.05 -21.16
CA PHE A 234 16.35 -7.73 -22.38
C PHE A 234 16.56 -6.75 -23.53
N GLU A 235 17.54 -7.08 -24.36
CA GLU A 235 17.91 -6.32 -25.55
C GLU A 235 17.65 -7.18 -26.79
N ALA A 236 16.99 -6.60 -27.77
CA ALA A 236 16.67 -7.25 -29.04
C ALA A 236 17.30 -6.48 -30.21
N ASP A 237 17.61 -7.19 -31.30
CA ASP A 237 17.99 -6.55 -32.56
C ASP A 237 16.78 -5.97 -33.31
N SER A 238 17.03 -5.38 -34.48
CA SER A 238 15.98 -4.80 -35.34
C SER A 238 14.97 -5.81 -35.87
N GLU A 239 15.27 -7.11 -35.81
CA GLU A 239 14.40 -8.21 -36.23
C GLU A 239 13.62 -8.80 -35.05
N GLY A 240 13.87 -8.31 -33.83
CA GLY A 240 13.25 -8.79 -32.59
C GLY A 240 13.95 -9.99 -31.96
N ASN A 241 15.12 -10.39 -32.43
CA ASN A 241 15.87 -11.48 -31.83
C ASN A 241 16.53 -11.00 -30.54
N ILE A 242 16.32 -11.73 -29.44
CA ILE A 242 16.92 -11.43 -28.15
C ILE A 242 18.43 -11.67 -28.20
N LEU A 243 19.22 -10.63 -27.93
CA LEU A 243 20.69 -10.65 -27.94
C LEU A 243 21.28 -10.90 -26.55
N GLY A 244 20.55 -10.57 -25.49
CA GLY A 244 21.05 -10.58 -24.12
C GLY A 244 20.12 -9.82 -23.17
N PHE A 245 20.59 -9.56 -21.95
CA PHE A 245 19.90 -8.68 -21.01
C PHE A 245 20.87 -7.98 -20.05
N VAL A 246 20.42 -6.83 -19.55
CA VAL A 246 21.10 -6.03 -18.53
C VAL A 246 20.43 -6.26 -17.18
N VAL A 247 21.23 -6.53 -16.15
CA VAL A 247 20.78 -6.59 -14.77
C VAL A 247 20.99 -5.22 -14.15
N GLN A 248 19.91 -4.60 -13.68
CA GLN A 248 19.95 -3.31 -12.98
C GLN A 248 19.49 -3.49 -11.55
N GLU A 249 20.22 -2.93 -10.60
CA GLU A 249 19.81 -2.84 -9.19
C GLU A 249 19.73 -1.38 -8.78
N ASN A 250 18.60 -0.96 -8.22
CA ASN A 250 18.31 0.45 -7.91
C ASN A 250 18.51 1.38 -9.13
N GLY A 251 18.23 0.89 -10.34
CA GLY A 251 18.38 1.63 -11.60
C GLY A 251 19.81 1.74 -12.13
N LEU A 252 20.79 1.13 -11.45
CA LEU A 252 22.19 1.10 -11.90
C LEU A 252 22.51 -0.26 -12.52
N GLU A 253 23.14 -0.26 -13.70
CA GLU A 253 23.63 -1.48 -14.35
C GLU A 253 24.68 -2.17 -13.47
N GLN A 254 24.39 -3.42 -13.09
CA GLN A 254 25.26 -4.28 -12.30
C GLN A 254 25.98 -5.30 -13.16
N ASP A 255 25.31 -5.79 -14.21
CA ASP A 255 25.84 -6.80 -15.10
C ASP A 255 25.11 -6.78 -16.45
N ARG A 256 25.75 -7.37 -17.47
CA ARG A 256 25.20 -7.49 -18.81
C ARG A 256 25.54 -8.86 -19.36
N LEU A 257 24.51 -9.67 -19.60
CA LEU A 257 24.64 -11.03 -20.06
C LEU A 257 24.28 -11.12 -21.55
N VAL A 258 25.11 -11.83 -22.30
CA VAL A 258 24.92 -12.06 -23.74
C VAL A 258 24.30 -13.42 -23.95
N LYS A 259 23.29 -13.50 -24.83
CA LYS A 259 22.66 -14.75 -25.22
C LYS A 259 23.65 -15.62 -25.99
N GLN A 260 23.77 -16.87 -25.59
CA GLN A 260 24.60 -17.86 -26.26
C GLN A 260 23.85 -18.47 -27.44
N LYS A 261 24.59 -18.82 -28.48
CA LYS A 261 24.05 -19.45 -29.70
C LYS A 261 23.65 -20.89 -29.47
#